data_AF-R2S1S8-F1
#
_entry.id   AF-R2S1S8-F1
#
_cell.length_a   1.000
_cell.length_b   1.000
_cell.length_c   1.000
_cell.angle_alpha   90.00
_cell.angle_beta   90.00
_cell.angle_gamma   90.00
#
_symmetry.space_group_name_H-M   'P 1'
#
loop_
_entity.id
_entity.type
_entity.pdbx_description
1 polymer ?
#
loop_
_entity_poly.entity_id
_entity_poly.type
_entity_poly.pdbx_seq_one_letter_code
_entity_poly.pdbx_strand_id
1 'polypeptide(L)'
;MDFFIDLCGLLGVWLLFTFPLYQACLELSAQAIAFKKQVTSKIASKKISPLYWIFPPLKIHKEKNRAVCIFKSLHLSDDTLRQMLLYFDKATAWFYVSLAGLLNSIYFSYDLFEKYHPMHPSFFFLFLFCMIVFCILNVIYRMDQKRIQKKINSLK
;
A
#
# COMPACT_ATOMS: atom_id res chain seq x y z
N MET A 1 -3.48 -12.21 -32.11
CA MET A 1 -2.70 -11.02 -31.71
C MET A 1 -3.39 -10.32 -30.55
N ASP A 2 -4.68 -10.04 -30.68
CA ASP A 2 -5.51 -9.34 -29.69
C ASP A 2 -5.48 -9.97 -28.29
N PHE A 3 -5.67 -11.29 -28.18
CA PHE A 3 -5.58 -11.99 -26.89
C PHE A 3 -4.24 -11.78 -26.17
N PHE A 4 -3.13 -11.75 -26.91
CA PHE A 4 -1.81 -11.51 -26.33
C PHE A 4 -1.68 -10.07 -25.82
N ILE A 5 -2.17 -9.09 -26.59
CA ILE A 5 -2.17 -7.68 -26.18
C ILE A 5 -3.05 -7.47 -24.94
N ASP A 6 -4.22 -8.10 -24.91
CA ASP A 6 -5.14 -8.07 -23.77
C ASP A 6 -4.50 -8.67 -22.51
N LEU A 7 -3.77 -9.79 -22.66
CA LEU A 7 -3.02 -10.40 -21.56
C LEU A 7 -1.91 -9.47 -21.05
N CYS A 8 -1.15 -8.83 -21.94
CA CYS A 8 -0.14 -7.83 -21.57
C CYS A 8 -0.78 -6.64 -20.84
N GLY A 9 -1.93 -6.15 -21.31
CA GLY A 9 -2.68 -5.08 -20.67
C GLY A 9 -3.13 -5.46 -19.26
N LEU A 10 -3.71 -6.66 -19.11
CA LEU A 10 -4.17 -7.19 -17.82
C LEU A 10 -3.00 -7.26 -16.82
N LEU A 11 -1.88 -7.85 -17.24
CA LEU A 11 -0.68 -7.91 -16.39
C LEU A 11 -0.19 -6.50 -16.03
N GLY A 12 -0.13 -5.60 -17.01
CA GLY A 12 0.32 -4.22 -16.81
C GLY A 12 -0.49 -3.48 -15.74
N VAL A 13 -1.82 -3.53 -15.82
CA VAL A 13 -2.68 -2.81 -14.85
C VAL A 13 -2.54 -3.38 -13.43
N TRP A 14 -2.49 -4.71 -13.28
CA TRP A 14 -2.33 -5.35 -11.97
C TRP A 14 -0.93 -5.11 -11.35
N LEU A 15 0.10 -4.98 -12.20
CA LEU A 15 1.43 -4.56 -11.76
C LEU A 15 1.42 -3.11 -11.26
N LEU A 16 0.68 -2.20 -11.91
CA LEU A 16 0.50 -0.82 -11.46
C LEU A 16 -0.27 -0.70 -10.14
N PHE A 17 -1.05 -1.70 -9.75
CA PHE A 17 -1.58 -1.78 -8.39
C PHE A 17 -0.52 -2.26 -7.39
N THR A 18 0.12 -3.39 -7.70
CA THR A 18 0.95 -4.16 -6.76
C THR A 18 2.30 -3.50 -6.46
N PHE A 19 2.99 -2.99 -7.47
CA PHE A 19 4.35 -2.48 -7.30
C PHE A 19 4.41 -1.11 -6.62
N PRO A 20 3.50 -0.17 -6.88
CA PRO A 20 3.41 1.05 -6.07
C PRO A 20 3.11 0.76 -4.60
N LEU A 21 2.26 -0.24 -4.31
CA LEU A 21 2.04 -0.70 -2.94
C LEU A 21 3.32 -1.26 -2.30
N TYR A 22 4.04 -2.10 -3.04
CA TYR A 22 5.33 -2.62 -2.60
C TYR A 22 6.37 -1.51 -2.35
N GLN A 23 6.46 -0.55 -3.27
CA GLN A 23 7.36 0.60 -3.15
C GLN A 23 7.05 1.45 -1.92
N ALA A 24 5.75 1.66 -1.65
CA ALA A 24 5.31 2.29 -0.40
C ALA A 24 5.86 1.55 0.82
N CYS A 25 5.69 0.22 0.87
CA CYS A 25 6.17 -0.58 1.99
C CYS A 25 7.69 -0.49 2.18
N LEU A 26 8.47 -0.51 1.10
CA LEU A 26 9.92 -0.37 1.15
C LEU A 26 10.34 0.98 1.74
N GLU A 27 9.87 2.09 1.16
CA GLU A 27 10.26 3.43 1.60
C GLU A 27 9.81 3.73 3.03
N LEU A 28 8.61 3.27 3.40
CA LEU A 28 8.05 3.49 4.73
C LEU A 28 8.71 2.61 5.78
N SER A 29 9.06 1.36 5.47
CA SER A 29 9.73 0.47 6.44
C SER A 29 11.10 0.99 6.87
N ALA A 30 11.88 1.54 5.93
CA ALA A 30 13.19 2.13 6.22
C ALA A 30 13.07 3.31 7.21
N GLN A 31 12.11 4.20 6.96
CA GLN A 31 11.85 5.36 7.82
C GLN A 31 11.22 4.97 9.16
N ALA A 32 10.32 3.98 9.17
CA ALA A 32 9.69 3.49 10.39
C ALA A 32 10.69 2.89 11.39
N ILE A 33 11.73 2.21 10.89
CA ILE A 33 12.81 1.68 11.75
C ILE A 33 13.59 2.84 12.39
N ALA A 34 13.88 3.91 11.63
CA ALA A 34 14.55 5.10 12.16
C ALA A 34 13.71 5.79 13.25
N PHE A 35 12.40 5.97 13.01
CA PHE A 35 11.51 6.60 13.99
C PHE A 35 11.29 5.75 15.24
N LYS A 36 11.17 4.42 15.10
CA LYS A 36 11.00 3.52 16.25
C LYS A 36 12.17 3.59 17.24
N LYS A 37 13.38 3.90 16.76
CA LYS A 37 14.56 4.10 17.64
C LYS A 37 14.49 5.41 18.44
N GLN A 38 13.79 6.42 17.92
CA GLN A 38 13.69 7.75 18.54
C GLN A 38 12.49 7.89 19.49
N VAL A 39 11.41 7.12 19.27
CA VAL A 39 10.19 7.19 20.07
C VAL A 39 10.20 6.08 21.13
N THR A 40 10.70 6.39 22.33
CA THR A 40 10.77 5.47 23.48
C THR A 40 9.51 5.45 24.34
N SER A 41 8.60 6.43 24.21
CA SER A 41 7.45 6.60 25.11
C SER A 41 6.11 6.25 24.46
N LYS A 42 5.26 5.51 25.18
CA LYS A 42 3.85 5.29 24.82
C LYS A 42 3.05 6.55 25.14
N ILE A 43 2.88 7.43 24.16
CA ILE A 43 1.98 8.58 24.29
C ILE A 43 0.54 8.10 24.03
N ALA A 44 -0.32 8.28 25.02
CA ALA A 44 -1.74 7.96 24.91
C ALA A 44 -2.41 8.98 23.96
N SER A 45 -2.78 8.53 22.76
CA SER A 45 -3.48 9.34 21.76
C SER A 45 -4.73 8.62 21.27
N LYS A 46 -5.86 9.34 21.22
CA LYS A 46 -7.17 8.81 20.82
C LYS A 46 -7.08 8.17 19.43
N LYS A 47 -7.41 6.88 19.34
CA LYS A 47 -7.42 6.15 18.06
C LYS A 47 -8.50 6.73 17.15
N ILE A 48 -8.20 6.84 15.85
CA ILE A 48 -9.16 7.26 14.85
C ILE A 48 -10.03 6.07 14.47
N SER A 49 -11.33 6.32 14.32
CA SER A 49 -12.29 5.28 13.98
C SER A 49 -11.98 4.66 12.61
N PRO A 50 -12.04 3.32 12.46
CA PRO A 50 -11.93 2.66 11.17
C PRO A 50 -12.99 3.10 10.14
N LEU A 51 -14.15 3.62 10.60
CA LEU A 51 -15.26 4.06 9.75
C LEU A 51 -14.85 5.14 8.72
N TYR A 52 -13.80 5.91 8.99
CA TYR A 52 -13.30 6.90 8.03
C TYR A 52 -12.72 6.29 6.74
N TRP A 53 -12.56 4.96 6.65
CA TRP A 53 -12.17 4.29 5.41
C TRP A 53 -13.20 4.41 4.27
N ILE A 54 -14.45 4.75 4.57
CA ILE A 54 -15.45 5.10 3.54
C ILE A 54 -14.91 6.23 2.64
N PHE A 55 -14.10 7.13 3.19
CA PHE A 55 -13.42 8.17 2.44
C PHE A 55 -11.94 8.21 2.85
N PRO A 56 -11.07 7.43 2.15
CA PRO A 56 -9.66 7.31 2.48
C PRO A 56 -8.92 8.64 2.71
N PRO A 57 -9.13 9.71 1.90
CA PRO A 57 -8.46 11.00 2.14
C PRO A 57 -8.72 11.58 3.53
N LEU A 58 -9.95 11.48 4.05
CA LEU A 58 -10.30 11.98 5.38
C LEU A 58 -9.61 11.18 6.48
N LYS A 59 -9.51 9.85 6.31
CA LYS A 59 -8.81 9.01 7.27
C LYS A 59 -7.33 9.36 7.33
N ILE A 60 -6.68 9.47 6.17
CA ILE A 60 -5.26 9.83 6.06
C ILE A 60 -5.00 11.19 6.71
N HIS A 61 -5.84 12.18 6.42
CA HIS A 61 -5.73 13.51 7.02
C HIS A 61 -5.86 13.47 8.56
N LYS A 62 -6.83 12.72 9.09
CA LYS A 62 -7.01 12.59 10.54
C LYS A 62 -5.80 11.91 11.19
N GLU A 63 -5.28 10.83 10.62
CA GLU A 63 -4.10 10.14 11.16
C GLU A 63 -2.85 11.01 11.10
N LYS A 64 -2.67 11.81 10.04
CA LYS A 64 -1.60 12.82 9.95
C LYS A 64 -1.71 13.85 11.08
N ASN A 65 -2.89 14.41 11.30
CA ASN A 65 -3.11 15.39 12.39
C ASN A 65 -2.85 14.77 13.77
N ARG A 66 -3.30 13.52 13.98
CA ARG A 66 -3.04 12.78 15.22
C ARG A 66 -1.54 12.59 15.45
N ALA A 67 -0.79 12.22 14.40
CA ALA A 67 0.65 12.07 14.48
C ALA A 67 1.35 13.39 14.80
N VAL A 68 0.95 14.50 14.17
CA VAL A 68 1.47 15.84 14.47
C VAL A 68 1.23 16.22 15.95
N CYS A 69 0.06 15.93 16.51
CA CYS A 69 -0.20 16.15 17.93
C CYS A 69 0.74 15.34 18.85
N ILE A 70 1.05 14.09 18.48
CA ILE A 70 2.00 13.24 19.22
C ILE A 70 3.43 13.82 19.11
N PHE A 71 3.83 14.31 17.94
CA PHE A 71 5.16 14.87 17.74
C PHE A 71 5.38 16.18 18.50
N LYS A 72 4.34 17.02 18.62
CA LYS A 72 4.41 18.23 19.46
C LYS A 72 4.77 17.91 20.91
N SER A 73 4.37 16.74 21.43
CA SER A 73 4.71 16.33 22.80
C SER A 73 6.08 15.65 22.94
N LEU A 74 6.81 15.40 21.85
CA LEU A 74 8.04 14.60 21.86
C LEU A 74 9.35 15.43 21.82
N HIS A 75 9.29 16.77 21.85
CA HIS A 75 10.48 17.66 21.76
C HIS A 75 11.52 17.20 20.73
N LEU A 76 11.06 16.78 19.54
CA LEU A 76 11.92 16.29 18.47
C LEU A 76 12.67 17.44 17.79
N SER A 77 13.84 17.13 17.21
CA SER A 77 14.55 18.09 16.35
C SER A 77 13.76 18.42 15.08
N ASP A 78 13.98 19.62 14.53
CA ASP A 78 13.35 20.07 13.28
C ASP A 78 13.61 19.10 12.11
N ASP A 79 14.83 18.55 12.03
CA ASP A 79 15.18 17.54 11.02
C ASP A 79 14.33 16.28 11.15
N THR A 80 14.08 15.82 12.38
CA THR A 80 13.25 14.63 12.63
C THR A 80 11.79 14.90 12.28
N LEU A 81 11.27 16.07 12.64
CA LEU A 81 9.91 16.50 12.27
C LEU A 81 9.75 16.56 10.75
N ARG A 82 10.73 17.11 10.03
CA ARG A 82 10.72 17.17 8.57
C ARG A 82 10.70 15.77 7.96
N GLN A 83 11.52 14.84 8.46
CA GLN A 83 11.51 13.45 7.99
C GLN A 83 10.14 12.78 8.22
N MET A 84 9.50 13.02 9.36
CA MET A 84 8.17 12.48 9.65
C MET A 84 7.08 13.05 8.74
N LEU A 85 7.13 14.34 8.40
CA LEU A 85 6.20 14.92 7.44
C LEU A 85 6.40 14.31 6.03
N LEU A 86 7.65 14.16 5.60
CA LEU A 86 7.99 13.52 4.33
C LEU A 86 7.54 12.05 4.28
N TYR A 87 7.57 11.33 5.41
CA TYR A 87 7.02 9.99 5.53
C TYR A 87 5.54 9.94 5.17
N PHE A 88 4.73 10.86 5.72
CA PHE A 88 3.29 10.91 5.42
C PHE A 88 3.03 11.27 3.96
N ASP A 89 3.80 12.21 3.42
CA ASP A 89 3.61 12.65 2.04
C ASP A 89 3.95 11.52 1.05
N LYS A 90 5.03 10.75 1.31
CA LYS A 90 5.37 9.54 0.54
C LYS A 90 4.31 8.45 0.67
N ALA A 91 3.83 8.19 1.89
CA ALA A 91 2.78 7.20 2.11
C ALA A 91 1.51 7.55 1.32
N THR A 92 1.14 8.83 1.34
CA THR A 92 -0.03 9.36 0.66
C THR A 92 0.12 9.27 -0.86
N ALA A 93 1.27 9.69 -1.39
CA ALA A 93 1.57 9.60 -2.82
C ALA A 93 1.47 8.17 -3.34
N TRP A 94 2.19 7.23 -2.73
CA TRP A 94 2.18 5.84 -3.16
C TRP A 94 0.82 5.16 -2.97
N PHE A 95 0.08 5.52 -1.93
CA PHE A 95 -1.29 5.05 -1.73
C PHE A 95 -2.20 5.45 -2.90
N TYR A 96 -2.19 6.72 -3.32
CA TYR A 96 -3.03 7.17 -4.44
C TYR A 96 -2.60 6.58 -5.78
N VAL A 97 -1.30 6.40 -6.01
CA VAL A 97 -0.82 5.71 -7.22
C VAL A 97 -1.29 4.27 -7.26
N SER A 98 -1.17 3.54 -6.14
CA SER A 98 -1.67 2.16 -6.04
C SER A 98 -3.19 2.09 -6.20
N LEU A 99 -3.93 3.02 -5.59
CA LEU A 99 -5.38 3.11 -5.73
C LEU A 99 -5.81 3.36 -7.18
N ALA A 100 -5.11 4.25 -7.90
CA ALA A 100 -5.36 4.47 -9.32
C ALA A 100 -5.10 3.20 -10.14
N GLY A 101 -4.00 2.48 -9.85
CA GLY A 101 -3.70 1.18 -10.46
C GLY A 101 -4.79 0.13 -10.18
N LEU A 102 -5.33 0.10 -8.97
CA LEU A 102 -6.43 -0.82 -8.59
C LEU A 102 -7.71 -0.51 -9.38
N LEU A 103 -8.13 0.75 -9.42
CA LEU A 103 -9.33 1.16 -10.15
C LEU A 103 -9.20 0.86 -11.64
N ASN A 104 -8.03 1.12 -12.22
CA ASN A 104 -7.76 0.79 -13.62
C ASN A 104 -7.75 -0.73 -13.86
N SER A 105 -7.23 -1.51 -12.91
CA SER A 105 -7.25 -2.98 -12.98
C SER A 105 -8.67 -3.53 -12.94
N ILE A 106 -9.55 -2.97 -12.10
CA ILE A 106 -10.96 -3.35 -12.03
C ILE A 106 -11.65 -3.07 -13.37
N TYR A 107 -11.48 -1.85 -13.90
CA TYR A 107 -12.07 -1.44 -15.17
C TYR A 107 -11.60 -2.33 -16.33
N PHE A 108 -10.29 -2.51 -16.50
CA PHE A 108 -9.73 -3.30 -17.58
C PHE A 108 -10.09 -4.79 -17.46
N SER A 109 -10.12 -5.33 -16.23
CA SER A 109 -10.55 -6.71 -16.01
C SER A 109 -12.02 -6.91 -16.34
N TYR A 110 -12.87 -5.90 -16.11
CA TYR A 110 -14.29 -5.93 -16.48
C TYR A 110 -14.47 -5.94 -18.00
N ASP A 111 -13.76 -5.06 -18.70
CA ASP A 111 -13.80 -4.98 -20.17
C ASP A 111 -13.37 -6.31 -20.83
N LEU A 112 -12.29 -6.93 -20.32
CA LEU A 112 -11.88 -8.26 -20.77
C LEU A 112 -12.87 -9.37 -20.42
N PHE A 113 -13.51 -9.29 -19.25
CA PHE A 113 -14.52 -10.24 -18.83
C PHE A 113 -15.73 -10.21 -19.77
N GLU A 114 -16.25 -9.01 -20.10
CA GLU A 114 -17.32 -8.85 -21.08
C GLU A 114 -16.90 -9.34 -22.48
N LYS A 115 -15.66 -9.06 -22.90
CA LYS A 115 -15.15 -9.43 -24.23
C LYS A 115 -15.01 -10.93 -24.45
N TYR A 116 -14.43 -11.66 -23.49
CA TYR A 116 -14.09 -13.07 -23.69
C TYR A 116 -15.13 -14.04 -23.16
N HIS A 117 -15.77 -13.74 -22.03
CA HIS A 117 -16.78 -14.63 -21.44
C HIS A 117 -17.72 -13.87 -20.48
N PRO A 118 -18.95 -13.52 -20.90
CA PRO A 118 -19.97 -13.05 -19.97
C PRO A 118 -20.44 -14.21 -19.08
N MET A 119 -19.65 -14.53 -18.06
CA MET A 119 -20.03 -15.45 -16.98
C MET A 119 -20.89 -14.70 -15.96
N HIS A 120 -21.49 -15.44 -15.02
CA HIS A 120 -22.28 -14.82 -13.95
C HIS A 120 -21.45 -13.77 -13.18
N PRO A 121 -22.01 -12.61 -12.80
CA PRO A 121 -21.27 -11.51 -12.15
C PRO A 121 -20.49 -11.92 -10.90
N SER A 122 -20.93 -12.98 -10.21
CA SER A 122 -20.23 -13.56 -9.06
C SER A 122 -18.81 -14.05 -9.38
N PHE A 123 -18.56 -14.57 -10.58
CA PHE A 123 -17.22 -15.00 -11.00
C PHE A 123 -16.27 -13.82 -11.15
N PHE A 124 -16.75 -12.69 -11.65
CA PHE A 124 -15.96 -11.46 -11.75
C PHE A 124 -15.53 -10.96 -10.36
N PHE A 125 -16.47 -10.89 -9.40
CA PHE A 125 -16.15 -10.48 -8.03
C PHE A 125 -15.20 -11.46 -7.33
N LEU A 126 -15.35 -12.77 -7.55
CA LEU A 126 -14.43 -13.78 -7.04
C LEU A 126 -13.03 -13.61 -7.64
N PHE A 127 -12.92 -13.40 -8.96
CA PHE A 127 -11.65 -13.12 -9.63
C PHE A 127 -10.97 -11.87 -9.07
N LEU A 128 -11.71 -10.75 -8.94
CA LEU A 128 -11.17 -9.52 -8.36
C LEU A 128 -10.67 -9.74 -6.93
N PHE A 129 -11.46 -10.42 -6.09
CA PHE A 129 -11.06 -10.72 -4.72
C PHE A 129 -9.77 -11.54 -4.68
N CYS A 130 -9.69 -12.62 -5.46
CA CYS A 130 -8.50 -13.46 -5.56
C CYS A 130 -7.28 -12.66 -6.04
N MET A 131 -7.43 -11.81 -7.06
CA MET A 131 -6.34 -11.00 -7.59
C MET A 131 -5.84 -9.96 -6.58
N ILE A 132 -6.75 -9.25 -5.90
CA ILE A 132 -6.38 -8.28 -4.85
C ILE A 132 -5.64 -8.98 -3.70
N VAL A 133 -6.18 -10.09 -3.21
CA VAL A 133 -5.55 -10.88 -2.14
C VAL A 133 -4.19 -11.38 -2.58
N PHE A 134 -4.05 -11.93 -3.79
CA PHE A 134 -2.79 -12.40 -4.35
C PHE A 134 -1.75 -11.27 -4.41
N CYS A 135 -2.14 -10.09 -4.91
CA CYS A 135 -1.25 -8.92 -4.99
C CYS A 135 -0.78 -8.48 -3.60
N ILE A 136 -1.69 -8.38 -2.62
CA ILE A 136 -1.36 -8.01 -1.24
C ILE A 136 -0.43 -9.05 -0.60
N LEU A 137 -0.74 -10.34 -0.76
CA LEU A 137 0.11 -11.43 -0.26
C LEU A 137 1.49 -11.41 -0.91
N ASN A 138 1.59 -11.06 -2.20
CA ASN A 138 2.88 -10.89 -2.88
C ASN A 138 3.72 -9.79 -2.22
N VAL A 139 3.10 -8.64 -1.91
CA VAL A 139 3.77 -7.54 -1.20
C VAL A 139 4.23 -7.99 0.18
N ILE A 140 3.36 -8.63 0.97
CA ILE A 140 3.70 -9.13 2.32
C ILE A 140 4.86 -10.13 2.26
N TYR A 141 4.79 -11.10 1.34
CA TYR A 141 5.85 -12.09 1.13
C TYR A 141 7.19 -11.43 0.76
N ARG A 142 7.17 -10.39 -0.08
CA ARG A 142 8.38 -9.68 -0.47
C ARG A 142 8.99 -8.87 0.68
N MET A 143 8.15 -8.36 1.58
CA MET A 143 8.55 -7.60 2.77
C MET A 143 8.98 -8.48 3.95
N ASP A 144 8.76 -9.80 3.89
CA ASP A 144 9.08 -10.71 4.99
C ASP A 144 10.60 -10.76 5.28
N GLN A 145 10.97 -10.43 6.52
CA GLN A 145 12.35 -10.46 6.99
C GLN A 145 12.94 -11.87 6.96
N LYS A 146 12.11 -12.92 7.11
CA LYS A 146 12.60 -14.31 7.02
C LYS A 146 13.14 -14.63 5.63
N ARG A 147 12.53 -14.07 4.58
CA ARG A 147 13.00 -14.21 3.20
C ARG A 147 14.38 -13.57 3.03
N ILE A 148 14.56 -12.37 3.57
CA ILE A 148 15.84 -11.65 3.53
C ILE A 148 16.90 -12.44 4.29
N GLN A 149 16.59 -12.90 5.50
CA GLN A 149 17.52 -13.68 6.32
C GLN A 149 17.92 -15.00 5.66
N LYS A 150 16.98 -15.73 5.04
CA LYS A 150 17.28 -16.94 4.27
C LYS A 150 18.26 -16.67 3.12
N LYS A 151 18.07 -15.56 2.39
CA LYS A 151 19.01 -15.14 1.33
C LYS A 151 20.38 -14.75 1.86
N ILE A 152 20.45 -14.06 3.00
CA ILE A 152 21.72 -13.74 3.65
C ILE A 152 22.44 -15.03 4.05
N ASN A 153 21.72 -16.00 4.61
CA ASN A 153 22.29 -17.28 5.03
C ASN A 153 22.77 -18.14 3.85
N SER A 154 22.18 -18.02 2.66
CA SER A 154 22.65 -18.72 1.45
C SER A 154 23.85 -18.05 0.77
N LEU A 155 24.16 -16.81 1.13
CA LEU A 155 25.29 -16.03 0.59
C LEU A 155 26.53 -16.07 1.50
N LYS A 156 26.41 -16.68 2.68
CA LYS A 156 27.50 -16.95 3.62
C LYS A 156 27.88 -18.41 3.54
#